data_AF-A0A9D6SFU1-F1
#
_entry.id   AF-A0A9D6SFU1-F1
#
_cell.length_a   1.000
_cell.length_b   1.000
_cell.length_c   1.000
_cell.angle_alpha   90.00
_cell.angle_beta   90.00
_cell.angle_gamma   90.00
#
_symmetry.space_group_name_H-M   'P 1'
#
loop_
_entity.id
_entity.type
_entity.pdbx_description
1 polymer ?
#
loop_
_entity_poly.entity_id
_entity_poly.type
_entity_poly.pdbx_seq_one_letter_code
_entity_poly.pdbx_strand_id
1 'polypeptide(L)'
;MTDLLGWVVLVVPVLTGAVMLFMPESSDRAKRWKIWLLAISIIYTGIVWWWQARANREAAKERTHAIGEASRRVMNETTEAMGKQYGQIIEAMTKQNSALSVQLGEQGRQLQAIGKSDIVTGKRPIPVTVTNPGPSGAQANFRAVMLPAAPNPKYGKNAAQILITTDQRMSGGRAVIRCKNKINRGEAKLAGVSGVLESGSGMQDEHTFLSGISAPDWSPSYPLVITLYFDDANLGMCDIKALP
;
A
#
# COMPACT_ATOMS: atom_id res chain seq x y z
N MET A 1 -12.40 29.54 15.63
CA MET A 1 -11.37 30.10 16.54
C MET A 1 -9.94 29.86 16.07
N THR A 2 -9.68 28.90 15.18
CA THR A 2 -8.35 28.62 14.60
C THR A 2 -7.78 29.78 13.77
N ASP A 3 -8.63 30.53 13.06
CA ASP A 3 -8.17 31.63 12.18
C ASP A 3 -7.62 32.83 12.96
N LEU A 4 -8.17 33.12 14.14
CA LEU A 4 -7.73 34.25 14.95
C LEU A 4 -6.38 33.96 15.62
N LEU A 5 -6.13 32.71 16.01
CA LEU A 5 -4.85 32.28 16.56
C LEU A 5 -3.73 32.30 15.50
N GLY A 6 -4.04 31.89 14.26
CA GLY A 6 -3.11 31.93 13.13
C GLY A 6 -2.66 33.36 12.81
N TRP A 7 -3.60 34.31 12.82
CA TRP A 7 -3.29 35.73 12.63
C TRP A 7 -2.39 36.29 13.73
N VAL A 8 -2.62 35.93 15.00
CA VAL A 8 -1.78 36.39 16.13
C VAL A 8 -0.35 35.87 16.02
N VAL A 9 -0.16 34.60 15.66
CA VAL A 9 1.18 34.00 15.52
C VAL A 9 1.96 34.64 14.36
N LEU A 10 1.29 35.13 13.32
CA LEU A 10 1.92 35.73 12.15
C LEU A 10 2.21 37.23 12.34
N VAL A 11 1.28 37.98 12.94
CA VAL A 11 1.37 39.44 13.07
C VAL A 11 2.27 39.88 14.22
N VAL A 12 2.24 39.19 15.37
CA VAL A 12 3.00 39.62 16.56
C VAL A 12 4.53 39.61 16.32
N PRO A 13 5.13 38.57 15.70
CA PRO A 13 6.57 38.58 15.40
C PRO A 13 6.97 39.66 14.40
N VAL A 14 6.13 39.91 13.40
CA VAL A 14 6.37 40.95 12.37
C VAL A 14 6.35 42.35 12.98
N LEU A 15 5.36 42.64 13.83
CA LEU A 15 5.29 43.92 14.55
C LEU A 15 6.45 44.07 15.54
N THR A 16 6.83 43.00 16.25
CA THR A 16 7.95 43.04 17.19
C THR A 16 9.29 43.29 16.48
N GLY A 17 9.50 42.65 15.33
CA GLY A 17 10.66 42.88 14.47
C GLY A 17 10.70 44.30 13.88
N ALA A 18 9.55 44.84 13.47
CA ALA A 18 9.44 46.22 13.00
C ALA A 18 9.79 47.21 14.13
N VAL A 19 9.27 47.03 15.34
CA VAL A 19 9.59 47.88 16.50
C VAL A 19 11.09 47.84 16.84
N MET A 20 11.74 46.67 16.70
CA MET A 20 13.19 46.57 16.90
C MET A 20 14.02 47.36 15.87
N LEU A 21 13.54 47.45 14.62
CA LEU A 21 14.24 48.17 13.54
C LEU A 21 14.24 49.69 13.73
N PHE A 22 13.20 50.23 14.38
CA PHE A 22 13.06 51.68 14.57
C PHE A 22 13.66 52.21 15.89
N MET A 23 14.26 51.35 16.73
CA MET A 23 14.81 51.77 18.02
C MET A 23 16.28 52.26 17.88
N PRO A 24 16.57 53.54 18.14
CA PRO A 24 17.93 54.07 18.02
C PRO A 24 18.88 53.44 19.04
N GLU A 25 20.07 53.07 18.58
CA GLU A 25 21.02 52.19 19.27
C GLU A 25 21.85 52.87 20.38
N SER A 26 21.58 54.14 20.68
CA SER A 26 22.50 55.00 21.43
C SER A 26 22.48 54.86 22.95
N SER A 27 21.75 53.90 23.54
CA SER A 27 21.80 53.68 25.00
C SER A 27 22.03 52.22 25.38
N ASP A 28 22.85 51.96 26.40
CA ASP A 28 23.06 50.61 26.93
C ASP A 28 21.78 49.98 27.52
N ARG A 29 20.77 50.81 27.84
CA ARG A 29 19.41 50.34 28.15
C ARG A 29 18.74 49.68 26.95
N ALA A 30 18.96 50.19 25.73
CA ALA A 30 18.41 49.60 24.51
C ALA A 30 19.01 48.22 24.23
N LYS A 31 20.31 48.01 24.49
CA LYS A 31 20.95 46.68 24.34
C LYS A 31 20.33 45.64 25.29
N ARG A 32 20.14 45.99 26.57
CA ARG A 32 19.48 45.09 27.54
C ARG A 32 18.03 44.79 27.14
N TRP A 33 17.32 45.78 26.60
CA TRP A 33 15.95 45.62 26.12
C TRP A 33 15.87 44.70 24.89
N LYS A 34 16.80 44.82 23.93
CA LYS A 34 16.91 43.92 22.78
C LYS A 34 17.13 42.46 23.21
N ILE A 35 18.01 42.21 24.18
CA ILE A 35 18.27 40.86 24.71
C ILE A 35 17.02 40.29 25.39
N TRP A 36 16.31 41.10 26.17
CA TRP A 36 15.08 40.68 26.85
C TRP A 36 13.97 40.31 25.86
N LEU A 37 13.76 41.11 24.83
CA LEU A 37 12.79 40.82 23.78
C LEU A 37 13.14 39.55 22.99
N LEU A 38 14.42 39.31 22.73
CA LEU A 38 14.89 38.11 22.06
C LEU A 38 14.62 36.86 22.93
N ALA A 39 14.87 36.94 24.24
CA ALA A 39 14.55 35.86 25.18
C ALA A 39 13.03 35.57 25.22
N ILE A 40 12.18 36.60 25.28
CA ILE A 40 10.72 36.44 25.22
C ILE A 40 10.29 35.77 23.90
N SER A 41 10.88 36.17 22.77
CA SER A 41 10.55 35.60 21.46
C SER A 41 10.87 34.10 21.39
N ILE A 42 12.01 33.66 21.95
CA ILE A 42 12.39 32.25 22.00
C ILE A 42 11.40 31.47 22.88
N ILE A 43 11.06 31.99 24.06
CA ILE A 43 10.11 31.36 24.98
C ILE A 43 8.73 31.23 24.31
N TYR A 44 8.26 32.28 23.65
CA TYR A 44 6.97 32.27 22.94
C TYR A 44 6.94 31.22 21.84
N THR A 45 8.01 31.11 21.05
CA THR A 45 8.14 30.09 20.00
C THR A 45 8.07 28.67 20.57
N GLY A 46 8.72 28.43 21.72
CA GLY A 46 8.65 27.16 22.42
C GLY A 46 7.24 26.81 22.91
N ILE A 47 6.51 27.78 23.46
CA ILE A 47 5.12 27.59 23.93
C ILE A 47 4.20 27.27 22.74
N VAL A 48 4.30 28.02 21.64
CA VAL A 48 3.49 27.77 20.43
C VAL A 48 3.76 26.39 19.87
N TRP A 49 5.02 25.99 19.77
CA TRP A 49 5.39 24.65 19.30
C TRP A 49 4.81 23.55 20.20
N TRP A 50 4.87 23.73 21.53
CA TRP A 50 4.28 22.78 22.47
C TRP A 50 2.75 22.67 22.35
N TRP A 51 2.05 23.80 22.20
CA TRP A 51 0.61 23.83 21.94
C TRP A 51 0.25 23.12 20.64
N GLN A 52 1.00 23.38 19.57
CA GLN A 52 0.76 22.75 18.27
C GLN A 52 1.05 21.25 18.30
N ALA A 53 2.10 20.82 19.02
CA ALA A 53 2.38 19.40 19.24
C ALA A 53 1.24 18.71 20.00
N ARG A 54 0.65 19.38 21.00
CA ARG A 54 -0.49 18.85 21.75
C ARG A 54 -1.76 18.76 20.89
N ALA A 55 -2.09 19.81 20.16
CA ALA A 55 -3.23 19.82 19.24
C ALA A 55 -3.11 18.74 18.16
N ASN A 56 -1.91 18.54 17.60
CA ASN A 56 -1.65 17.46 16.63
C ASN A 56 -1.85 16.06 17.24
N ARG A 57 -1.51 15.86 18.52
CA ARG A 57 -1.75 14.57 19.20
C ARG A 57 -3.23 14.30 19.42
N GLU A 58 -4.01 15.33 19.77
CA GLU A 58 -5.47 15.20 19.92
C GLU A 58 -6.13 14.94 18.56
N ALA A 59 -5.75 15.67 17.52
CA ALA A 59 -6.22 15.43 16.15
C ALA A 59 -5.83 14.03 15.62
N ALA A 60 -4.66 13.52 15.99
CA ALA A 60 -4.26 12.15 15.64
C ALA A 60 -5.14 11.09 16.33
N LYS A 61 -5.52 11.31 17.60
CA LYS A 61 -6.45 10.43 18.33
C LYS A 61 -7.87 10.50 17.78
N GLU A 62 -8.35 11.69 17.41
CA GLU A 62 -9.66 11.83 16.77
C GLU A 62 -9.69 11.16 15.39
N ARG A 63 -8.61 11.28 14.61
CA ARG A 63 -8.49 10.57 13.33
C ARG A 63 -8.54 9.06 13.51
N THR A 64 -7.86 8.49 14.51
CA THR A 64 -7.92 7.04 14.74
C THR A 64 -9.29 6.59 15.22
N HIS A 65 -9.99 7.40 16.03
CA HIS A 65 -11.36 7.10 16.47
C HIS A 65 -12.37 7.19 15.32
N ALA A 66 -12.29 8.25 14.50
CA ALA A 66 -13.13 8.45 13.33
C ALA A 66 -12.89 7.36 12.26
N ILE A 67 -11.62 6.96 12.05
CA ILE A 67 -11.30 5.82 11.19
C ILE A 67 -11.85 4.53 11.80
N GLY A 68 -11.78 4.33 13.11
CA GLY A 68 -12.34 3.16 13.79
C GLY A 68 -13.86 3.06 13.66
N GLU A 69 -14.58 4.16 13.84
CA GLU A 69 -16.04 4.23 13.70
C GLU A 69 -16.49 4.10 12.24
N ALA A 70 -15.82 4.79 11.31
CA ALA A 70 -16.07 4.64 9.88
C ALA A 70 -15.77 3.22 9.42
N SER A 71 -14.67 2.62 9.89
CA SER A 71 -14.33 1.23 9.60
C SER A 71 -15.37 0.27 10.20
N ARG A 72 -15.91 0.53 11.39
CA ARG A 72 -16.99 -0.30 11.96
C ARG A 72 -18.30 -0.16 11.18
N ARG A 73 -18.67 1.04 10.73
CA ARG A 73 -19.88 1.25 9.92
C ARG A 73 -19.74 0.60 8.55
N VAL A 74 -18.61 0.84 7.88
CA VAL A 74 -18.29 0.19 6.61
C VAL A 74 -18.18 -1.31 6.82
N MET A 75 -17.56 -1.83 7.87
CA MET A 75 -17.53 -3.26 8.15
C MET A 75 -18.94 -3.81 8.38
N ASN A 76 -19.82 -3.16 9.13
CA ASN A 76 -21.18 -3.67 9.34
C ASN A 76 -22.00 -3.67 8.04
N GLU A 77 -21.97 -2.59 7.26
CA GLU A 77 -22.68 -2.51 5.96
C GLU A 77 -22.06 -3.43 4.90
N THR A 78 -20.73 -3.59 4.92
CA THR A 78 -20.00 -4.44 3.98
C THR A 78 -20.05 -5.90 4.41
N THR A 79 -20.18 -6.25 5.70
CA THR A 79 -20.25 -7.66 6.16
C THR A 79 -21.59 -8.28 5.80
N GLU A 80 -22.68 -7.52 5.78
CA GLU A 80 -23.98 -8.03 5.29
C GLU A 80 -24.00 -8.24 3.76
N ALA A 81 -23.41 -7.33 3.00
CA ALA A 81 -23.38 -7.42 1.54
C ALA A 81 -22.28 -8.36 1.02
N MET A 82 -21.07 -8.31 1.60
CA MET A 82 -19.93 -9.15 1.23
C MET A 82 -19.94 -10.51 1.90
N GLY A 83 -20.59 -10.73 3.05
CA GLY A 83 -20.62 -12.03 3.72
C GLY A 83 -21.14 -13.16 2.80
N LYS A 84 -22.09 -12.86 1.91
CA LYS A 84 -22.59 -13.82 0.91
C LYS A 84 -21.63 -14.01 -0.28
N GLN A 85 -20.98 -12.94 -0.76
CA GLN A 85 -20.06 -13.04 -1.91
C GLN A 85 -18.68 -13.58 -1.53
N TYR A 86 -18.10 -13.13 -0.41
CA TYR A 86 -16.84 -13.65 0.11
C TYR A 86 -16.96 -15.09 0.58
N GLY A 87 -18.11 -15.50 1.15
CA GLY A 87 -18.36 -16.91 1.49
C GLY A 87 -18.18 -17.82 0.27
N GLN A 88 -18.77 -17.45 -0.87
CA GLN A 88 -18.65 -18.20 -2.12
C GLN A 88 -17.23 -18.18 -2.70
N ILE A 89 -16.52 -17.05 -2.63
CA ILE A 89 -15.15 -16.94 -3.15
C ILE A 89 -14.16 -17.72 -2.27
N ILE A 90 -14.28 -17.64 -0.94
CA ILE A 90 -13.45 -18.40 0.01
C ILE A 90 -13.72 -19.89 -0.14
N GLU A 91 -14.98 -20.30 -0.28
CA GLU A 91 -15.34 -21.71 -0.48
C GLU A 91 -14.82 -22.24 -1.83
N ALA A 92 -14.86 -21.42 -2.89
CA ALA A 92 -14.25 -21.74 -4.18
C ALA A 92 -12.71 -21.85 -4.12
N MET A 93 -12.03 -20.94 -3.42
CA MET A 93 -10.58 -21.00 -3.22
C MET A 93 -10.16 -22.19 -2.35
N THR A 94 -10.92 -22.49 -1.30
CA THR A 94 -10.66 -23.62 -0.39
C THR A 94 -10.81 -24.95 -1.12
N LYS A 95 -11.84 -25.09 -1.97
CA LYS A 95 -11.97 -26.26 -2.86
C LYS A 95 -10.78 -26.42 -3.79
N GLN A 96 -10.28 -25.34 -4.39
CA GLN A 96 -9.13 -25.42 -5.29
C GLN A 96 -7.82 -25.78 -4.57
N ASN A 97 -7.57 -25.24 -3.36
CA ASN A 97 -6.42 -25.64 -2.56
C ASN A 97 -6.48 -27.13 -2.18
N SER A 98 -7.66 -27.65 -1.85
CA SER A 98 -7.81 -29.08 -1.55
C SER A 98 -7.49 -29.97 -2.75
N ALA A 99 -7.89 -29.58 -3.96
CA ALA A 99 -7.59 -30.32 -5.18
C ALA A 99 -6.09 -30.29 -5.52
N LEU A 100 -5.42 -29.16 -5.31
CA LEU A 100 -3.97 -29.04 -5.50
C LEU A 100 -3.16 -29.89 -4.51
N SER A 101 -3.55 -29.90 -3.23
CA SER A 101 -2.89 -30.75 -2.22
C SER A 101 -3.02 -32.24 -2.53
N VAL A 102 -4.15 -32.68 -3.10
CA VAL A 102 -4.34 -34.06 -3.56
C VAL A 102 -3.40 -34.39 -4.72
N GLN A 103 -3.27 -33.51 -5.72
CA GLN A 103 -2.32 -33.69 -6.84
C GLN A 103 -0.86 -33.74 -6.38
N LEU A 104 -0.46 -32.88 -5.43
CA LEU A 104 0.90 -32.90 -4.87
C LEU A 104 1.16 -34.17 -4.05
N GLY A 105 0.15 -34.68 -3.34
CA GLY A 105 0.22 -35.96 -2.65
C GLY A 105 0.40 -37.17 -3.58
N GLU A 106 -0.26 -37.14 -4.75
CA GLU A 106 -0.10 -38.17 -5.79
C GLU A 106 1.30 -38.10 -6.45
N GLN A 107 1.82 -36.91 -6.74
CA GLN A 107 3.20 -36.74 -7.22
C GLN A 107 4.24 -37.20 -6.18
N GLY A 108 4.02 -36.92 -4.89
CA GLY A 108 4.89 -37.38 -3.81
C GLY A 108 4.93 -38.91 -3.70
N ARG A 109 3.81 -39.59 -3.94
CA ARG A 109 3.76 -41.07 -3.97
C ARG A 109 4.49 -41.66 -5.18
N GLN A 110 4.43 -41.03 -6.35
CA GLN A 110 5.21 -41.47 -7.51
C GLN A 110 6.72 -41.31 -7.29
N LEU A 111 7.17 -40.25 -6.61
CA LEU A 111 8.58 -40.05 -6.27
C LEU A 111 9.11 -41.08 -5.25
N GLN A 112 8.29 -41.50 -4.27
CA GLN A 112 8.67 -42.57 -3.33
C GLN A 112 8.82 -43.94 -4.00
N ALA A 113 8.10 -44.20 -5.11
CA ALA A 113 8.28 -45.43 -5.87
C ALA A 113 9.63 -45.46 -6.62
N ILE A 114 10.12 -44.30 -7.09
CA ILE A 114 11.43 -44.18 -7.76
C ILE A 114 12.58 -44.36 -6.77
N GLY A 115 12.45 -43.82 -5.55
CA GLY A 115 13.45 -43.95 -4.49
C GLY A 115 13.67 -45.37 -3.97
N LYS A 116 12.76 -46.32 -4.26
CA LYS A 116 12.90 -47.75 -3.93
C LYS A 116 13.39 -48.62 -5.10
N SER A 117 13.68 -48.03 -6.26
CA SER A 117 14.25 -48.79 -7.38
C SER A 117 15.73 -49.13 -7.14
N ASP A 118 16.17 -50.28 -7.64
CA ASP A 118 17.54 -50.82 -7.52
C ASP A 118 18.64 -49.92 -8.13
N ILE A 119 18.27 -48.78 -8.71
CA ILE A 119 19.16 -47.75 -9.24
C ILE A 119 19.80 -46.93 -8.10
N VAL A 120 19.16 -46.83 -6.93
CA VAL A 120 19.61 -45.96 -5.80
C VAL A 120 20.33 -46.74 -4.70
N THR A 121 20.21 -48.07 -4.65
CA THR A 121 20.78 -48.95 -3.60
C THR A 121 22.21 -49.44 -3.87
N GLY A 122 22.88 -48.96 -4.92
CA GLY A 122 24.35 -48.97 -5.01
C GLY A 122 25.03 -50.28 -5.44
N LYS A 123 24.35 -51.26 -6.03
CA LYS A 123 25.03 -52.50 -6.51
C LYS A 123 25.68 -52.41 -7.89
N ARG A 124 25.30 -51.43 -8.71
CA ARG A 124 25.98 -51.05 -9.97
C ARG A 124 25.78 -49.55 -10.21
N PRO A 125 26.74 -48.68 -9.88
CA PRO A 125 26.58 -47.25 -10.11
C PRO A 125 26.67 -46.99 -11.61
N ILE A 126 25.52 -46.82 -12.25
CA ILE A 126 25.46 -46.15 -13.55
C ILE A 126 25.80 -44.68 -13.26
N PRO A 127 26.75 -44.06 -13.97
CA PRO A 127 27.03 -42.63 -13.81
C PRO A 127 25.76 -41.87 -14.21
N VAL A 128 24.96 -41.50 -13.21
CA VAL A 128 23.82 -40.62 -13.40
C VAL A 128 24.41 -39.23 -13.51
N THR A 129 24.48 -38.71 -14.72
CA THR A 129 24.66 -37.27 -14.92
C THR A 129 23.48 -36.64 -14.21
N VAL A 130 23.75 -36.02 -13.05
CA VAL A 130 22.77 -35.22 -12.34
C VAL A 130 22.46 -34.06 -13.27
N THR A 131 21.48 -34.27 -14.14
CA THR A 131 20.81 -33.21 -14.85
C THR A 131 20.05 -32.53 -13.73
N ASN A 132 20.73 -31.62 -13.01
CA ASN A 132 20.07 -30.64 -12.18
C ASN A 132 18.98 -30.08 -13.08
N PRO A 133 17.69 -30.30 -12.79
CA PRO A 133 16.64 -29.77 -13.65
C PRO A 133 16.94 -28.27 -13.68
N GLY A 134 17.48 -27.79 -14.80
CA GLY A 134 17.74 -26.38 -15.00
C GLY A 134 16.45 -25.66 -14.65
N PRO A 135 16.51 -24.48 -13.99
CA PRO A 135 15.39 -23.86 -13.31
C PRO A 135 14.16 -24.07 -14.18
N SER A 136 13.29 -25.01 -13.76
CA SER A 136 12.17 -25.38 -14.59
C SER A 136 11.39 -24.09 -14.70
N GLY A 137 11.44 -23.48 -15.88
CA GLY A 137 10.80 -22.21 -16.20
C GLY A 137 9.30 -22.45 -16.27
N ALA A 138 8.73 -23.03 -15.22
CA ALA A 138 7.32 -23.08 -14.97
C ALA A 138 6.90 -21.63 -14.93
N GLN A 139 6.27 -21.18 -16.01
CA GLN A 139 5.70 -19.84 -16.09
C GLN A 139 4.81 -19.66 -14.86
N ALA A 140 5.06 -18.61 -14.09
CA ALA A 140 4.21 -18.27 -12.97
C ALA A 140 2.78 -18.07 -13.47
N ASN A 141 1.83 -18.73 -12.83
CA ASN A 141 0.43 -18.60 -13.18
C ASN A 141 -0.18 -17.45 -12.37
N PHE A 142 -0.60 -16.41 -13.07
CA PHE A 142 -1.28 -15.28 -12.46
C PHE A 142 -2.78 -15.45 -12.51
N ARG A 143 -3.45 -15.04 -11.44
CA ARG A 143 -4.91 -14.93 -11.39
C ARG A 143 -5.26 -13.54 -10.91
N ALA A 144 -6.18 -12.89 -11.63
CA ALA A 144 -6.68 -11.58 -11.29
C ALA A 144 -8.16 -11.66 -10.94
N VAL A 145 -8.55 -11.05 -9.83
CA VAL A 145 -9.94 -10.93 -9.41
C VAL A 145 -10.25 -9.46 -9.17
N MET A 146 -11.34 -8.98 -9.76
CA MET A 146 -11.83 -7.62 -9.57
C MET A 146 -12.89 -7.62 -8.47
N LEU A 147 -12.75 -6.71 -7.52
CA LEU A 147 -13.57 -6.54 -6.34
C LEU A 147 -14.02 -5.07 -6.25
N PRO A 148 -15.20 -4.78 -5.70
CA PRO A 148 -15.61 -3.41 -5.44
C PRO A 148 -14.72 -2.79 -4.35
N ALA A 149 -14.43 -1.49 -4.47
CA ALA A 149 -13.62 -0.75 -3.51
C ALA A 149 -14.30 0.54 -3.07
N ALA A 150 -13.97 1.03 -1.88
CA ALA A 150 -14.47 2.31 -1.40
C ALA A 150 -13.90 3.45 -2.28
N PRO A 151 -14.74 4.37 -2.77
CA PRO A 151 -14.28 5.48 -3.59
C PRO A 151 -13.48 6.50 -2.76
N ASN A 152 -12.69 7.32 -3.46
CA ASN A 152 -11.99 8.45 -2.86
C ASN A 152 -12.43 9.73 -3.58
N PRO A 153 -13.17 10.65 -2.93
CA PRO A 153 -13.71 11.86 -3.55
C PRO A 153 -12.65 12.74 -4.25
N LYS A 154 -11.38 12.62 -3.87
CA LYS A 154 -10.27 13.33 -4.50
C LYS A 154 -9.88 12.76 -5.87
N TYR A 155 -10.14 11.48 -6.10
CA TYR A 155 -9.61 10.73 -7.26
C TYR A 155 -10.71 10.16 -8.15
N GLY A 156 -11.91 9.93 -7.65
CA GLY A 156 -13.05 9.50 -8.47
C GLY A 156 -14.28 9.17 -7.63
N LYS A 157 -15.45 9.22 -8.28
CA LYS A 157 -16.73 8.83 -7.65
C LYS A 157 -16.83 7.34 -7.37
N ASN A 158 -16.12 6.52 -8.13
CA ASN A 158 -16.13 5.07 -8.05
C ASN A 158 -14.70 4.52 -7.89
N ALA A 159 -14.60 3.31 -7.34
CA ALA A 159 -13.34 2.60 -7.23
C ALA A 159 -13.52 1.09 -7.40
N ALA A 160 -12.49 0.45 -7.95
CA ALA A 160 -12.41 -1.00 -8.07
C ALA A 160 -11.03 -1.46 -7.62
N GLN A 161 -10.99 -2.59 -6.92
CA GLN A 161 -9.77 -3.22 -6.48
C GLN A 161 -9.52 -4.48 -7.30
N ILE A 162 -8.33 -4.61 -7.85
CA ILE A 162 -7.88 -5.77 -8.60
C ILE A 162 -6.85 -6.47 -7.73
N LEU A 163 -7.17 -7.69 -7.32
CA LEU A 163 -6.29 -8.59 -6.59
C LEU A 163 -5.61 -9.52 -7.59
N ILE A 164 -4.28 -9.44 -7.69
CA ILE A 164 -3.48 -10.32 -8.55
C ILE A 164 -2.65 -11.26 -7.65
N THR A 165 -2.94 -12.55 -7.75
CA THR A 165 -2.25 -13.63 -7.05
C THR A 165 -1.35 -14.39 -8.01
N THR A 166 -0.21 -14.86 -7.51
CA THR A 166 0.70 -15.78 -8.21
C THR A 166 0.74 -17.11 -7.47
N ASP A 167 1.02 -18.21 -8.16
CA ASP A 167 1.24 -19.54 -7.58
C ASP A 167 2.70 -19.75 -7.12
N GLN A 168 3.62 -18.89 -7.55
CA GLN A 168 5.05 -18.98 -7.26
C GLN A 168 5.60 -17.67 -6.70
N ARG A 169 6.67 -17.77 -5.91
CA ARG A 169 7.43 -16.59 -5.43
C ARG A 169 8.32 -16.09 -6.56
N MET A 170 8.27 -14.79 -6.84
CA MET A 170 9.05 -14.12 -7.88
C MET A 170 9.79 -12.90 -7.33
N SER A 171 11.03 -12.73 -7.77
CA SER A 171 11.85 -11.56 -7.49
C SER A 171 11.51 -10.45 -8.49
N GLY A 172 10.38 -9.79 -8.23
CA GLY A 172 9.85 -8.73 -9.07
C GLY A 172 8.81 -9.18 -10.10
N GLY A 173 8.24 -8.21 -10.80
CA GLY A 173 7.23 -8.42 -11.83
C GLY A 173 6.59 -7.10 -12.28
N ARG A 174 5.73 -7.17 -13.29
CA ARG A 174 4.95 -6.02 -13.78
C ARG A 174 3.51 -6.43 -14.01
N ALA A 175 2.59 -5.59 -13.55
CA ALA A 175 1.18 -5.69 -13.90
C ALA A 175 0.80 -4.51 -14.80
N VAL A 176 0.13 -4.80 -15.91
CA VAL A 176 -0.45 -3.82 -16.82
C VAL A 176 -1.95 -4.05 -16.84
N ILE A 177 -2.71 -3.02 -16.50
CA ILE A 177 -4.16 -3.04 -16.55
C ILE A 177 -4.61 -2.02 -17.57
N ARG A 178 -5.34 -2.46 -18.60
CA ARG A 178 -5.94 -1.60 -19.61
C ARG A 178 -7.45 -1.72 -19.55
N CYS A 179 -8.12 -0.63 -19.22
CA CYS A 179 -9.58 -0.58 -19.15
C CYS A 179 -10.18 0.15 -20.34
N LYS A 180 -11.44 -0.16 -20.66
CA LYS A 180 -12.17 0.53 -21.73
C LYS A 180 -12.48 1.99 -21.39
N ASN A 181 -12.79 2.26 -20.13
CA ASN A 181 -13.14 3.60 -19.64
C ASN A 181 -11.94 4.27 -18.96
N LYS A 182 -12.06 5.59 -18.77
CA LYS A 182 -10.97 6.42 -18.24
C LYS A 182 -10.69 6.11 -16.78
N ILE A 183 -9.41 5.95 -16.47
CA ILE A 183 -8.86 5.80 -15.13
C ILE A 183 -8.29 7.15 -14.72
N ASN A 184 -8.76 7.69 -13.59
CA ASN A 184 -8.28 8.95 -13.07
C ASN A 184 -6.97 8.77 -12.27
N ARG A 185 -6.90 7.68 -11.50
CA ARG A 185 -5.73 7.33 -10.68
C ARG A 185 -5.71 5.83 -10.41
N GLY A 186 -4.52 5.28 -10.31
CA GLY A 186 -4.30 3.94 -9.77
C GLY A 186 -3.31 3.97 -8.62
N GLU A 187 -3.50 3.07 -7.67
CA GLU A 187 -2.60 2.86 -6.53
C GLU A 187 -2.33 1.36 -6.40
N ALA A 188 -1.06 0.98 -6.24
CA ALA A 188 -0.66 -0.41 -6.09
C ALA A 188 0.03 -0.62 -4.75
N LYS A 189 -0.28 -1.74 -4.09
CA LYS A 189 0.32 -2.16 -2.83
C LYS A 189 0.36 -3.69 -2.75
N LEU A 190 1.29 -4.25 -1.99
CA LEU A 190 1.24 -5.66 -1.62
C LEU A 190 0.40 -5.83 -0.36
N ALA A 191 -0.52 -6.78 -0.35
CA ALA A 191 -1.30 -7.07 0.85
C ALA A 191 -0.36 -7.52 1.98
N GLY A 192 -0.61 -7.04 3.21
CA GLY A 192 0.20 -7.40 4.39
C GLY A 192 1.53 -6.65 4.54
N VAL A 193 1.95 -5.86 3.54
CA VAL A 193 3.16 -5.05 3.62
C VAL A 193 2.78 -3.60 3.92
N SER A 194 3.30 -3.07 5.03
CA SER A 194 3.12 -1.66 5.41
C SER A 194 4.11 -0.80 4.63
N GLY A 195 3.83 -0.53 3.36
CA GLY A 195 4.68 0.28 2.50
C GLY A 195 4.08 0.47 1.11
N VAL A 196 4.37 1.62 0.49
CA VAL A 196 4.14 1.81 -0.94
C VAL A 196 5.20 0.97 -1.66
N LEU A 197 4.80 0.26 -2.72
CA LEU A 197 5.74 -0.44 -3.58
C LEU A 197 6.86 0.51 -4.03
N GLU A 198 8.11 0.15 -3.76
CA GLU A 198 9.28 0.97 -4.15
C GLU A 198 9.45 1.05 -5.68
N SER A 199 8.81 0.15 -6.40
CA SER A 199 8.77 0.09 -7.86
C SER A 199 7.68 0.97 -8.45
N GLY A 200 8.09 1.80 -9.41
CA GLY A 200 7.25 2.75 -10.13
C GLY A 200 5.88 2.17 -10.50
N SER A 201 4.85 2.70 -9.86
CA SER A 201 3.45 2.47 -10.21
C SER A 201 2.85 3.79 -10.65
N GLY A 202 2.13 3.79 -11.76
CA GLY A 202 1.64 5.03 -12.33
C GLY A 202 0.73 4.83 -13.54
N MET A 203 0.03 5.90 -13.89
CA MET A 203 -0.73 5.96 -15.14
C MET A 203 0.23 6.05 -16.31
N GLN A 204 0.09 5.16 -17.28
CA GLN A 204 0.81 5.23 -18.55
C GLN A 204 0.06 6.12 -19.55
N ASP A 205 -1.26 6.00 -19.58
CA ASP A 205 -2.19 6.83 -20.35
C ASP A 205 -3.53 6.90 -19.60
N GLU A 206 -4.56 7.52 -20.18
CA GLU A 206 -5.87 7.67 -19.51
C GLU A 206 -6.64 6.35 -19.27
N HIS A 207 -6.20 5.25 -19.88
CA HIS A 207 -6.88 3.94 -19.88
C HIS A 207 -5.97 2.81 -19.37
N THR A 208 -4.68 3.07 -19.21
CA THR A 208 -3.65 2.09 -18.87
C THR A 208 -2.94 2.47 -17.58
N PHE A 209 -3.00 1.58 -16.59
CA PHE A 209 -2.23 1.67 -15.35
C PHE A 209 -1.15 0.59 -15.33
N LEU A 210 0.07 0.98 -14.96
CA LEU A 210 1.22 0.09 -14.86
C LEU A 210 1.74 0.07 -13.43
N SER A 211 1.99 -1.13 -12.91
CA SER A 211 2.61 -1.34 -11.61
C SER A 211 3.82 -2.25 -11.76
N GLY A 212 5.00 -1.74 -11.47
CA GLY A 212 6.15 -2.59 -11.19
C GLY A 212 6.09 -3.11 -9.75
N ILE A 213 6.60 -4.32 -9.54
CA ILE A 213 6.95 -4.87 -8.24
C ILE A 213 8.46 -5.16 -8.28
N SER A 214 9.24 -4.56 -7.38
CA SER A 214 10.67 -4.88 -7.23
C SER A 214 11.01 -5.36 -5.81
N ALA A 215 10.28 -4.89 -4.80
CA ALA A 215 10.47 -5.31 -3.42
C ALA A 215 9.19 -5.02 -2.58
N PRO A 216 8.85 -5.90 -1.62
CA PRO A 216 9.35 -7.27 -1.44
C PRO A 216 8.95 -8.23 -2.58
N ASP A 217 9.52 -9.44 -2.57
CA ASP A 217 9.18 -10.49 -3.56
C ASP A 217 7.67 -10.73 -3.64
N TRP A 218 7.17 -10.80 -4.86
CA TRP A 218 5.78 -11.13 -5.11
C TRP A 218 5.58 -12.63 -4.84
N SER A 219 4.68 -12.98 -3.93
CA SER A 219 4.44 -14.38 -3.56
C SER A 219 2.95 -14.64 -3.31
N PRO A 220 2.52 -15.92 -3.24
CA PRO A 220 1.13 -16.25 -2.91
C PRO A 220 0.65 -15.64 -1.59
N SER A 221 1.55 -15.45 -0.62
CA SER A 221 1.25 -14.84 0.69
C SER A 221 1.11 -13.31 0.64
N TYR A 222 1.66 -12.67 -0.38
CA TYR A 222 1.67 -11.21 -0.56
C TYR A 222 1.12 -10.86 -1.94
N PRO A 223 -0.21 -10.99 -2.15
CA PRO A 223 -0.81 -10.68 -3.43
C PRO A 223 -0.75 -9.19 -3.74
N LEU A 224 -0.68 -8.86 -5.03
CA LEU A 224 -0.68 -7.49 -5.52
C LEU A 224 -2.11 -6.95 -5.50
N VAL A 225 -2.31 -5.82 -4.85
CA VAL A 225 -3.59 -5.14 -4.73
C VAL A 225 -3.49 -3.82 -5.45
N ILE A 226 -4.21 -3.68 -6.56
CA ILE A 226 -4.28 -2.46 -7.34
C ILE A 226 -5.67 -1.84 -7.15
N THR A 227 -5.75 -0.60 -6.70
CA THR A 227 -7.00 0.15 -6.59
C THR A 227 -7.05 1.21 -7.68
N LEU A 228 -8.05 1.12 -8.56
CA LEU A 228 -8.30 2.07 -9.63
C LEU A 228 -9.48 2.97 -9.27
N TYR A 229 -9.32 4.27 -9.46
CA TYR A 229 -10.34 5.29 -9.24
C TYR A 229 -10.80 5.86 -10.58
N PHE A 230 -12.11 6.05 -10.73
CA PHE A 230 -12.75 6.46 -11.98
C PHE A 230 -14.08 7.17 -11.69
N ASP A 231 -14.56 7.97 -12.65
CA ASP A 231 -15.82 8.74 -12.51
C ASP A 231 -17.02 8.10 -13.20
N ASP A 232 -16.78 7.29 -14.22
CA ASP A 232 -17.82 6.54 -14.91
C ASP A 232 -18.50 5.52 -14.00
N ALA A 233 -19.72 5.09 -14.31
CA ALA A 233 -20.46 4.12 -13.50
C ALA A 233 -19.75 2.75 -13.40
N ASN A 234 -18.89 2.42 -14.35
CA ASN A 234 -18.04 1.22 -14.35
C ASN A 234 -16.73 1.51 -15.10
N LEU A 235 -15.70 0.67 -14.90
CA LEU A 235 -14.44 0.72 -15.67
C LEU A 235 -14.55 0.13 -17.08
N GLY A 236 -15.70 -0.45 -17.41
CA GLY A 236 -15.87 -1.32 -18.57
C GLY A 236 -15.08 -2.63 -18.42
N MET A 237 -14.78 -3.26 -19.56
CA MET A 237 -13.90 -4.44 -19.58
C MET A 237 -12.46 -3.98 -19.38
N CYS A 238 -11.74 -4.63 -18.46
CA CYS A 238 -10.31 -4.43 -18.27
C CYS A 238 -9.53 -5.68 -18.68
N ASP A 239 -8.51 -5.52 -19.53
CA ASP A 239 -7.50 -6.53 -19.84
C ASP A 239 -6.37 -6.41 -18.81
N ILE A 240 -6.06 -7.51 -18.13
CA ILE A 240 -5.09 -7.55 -17.02
C ILE A 240 -3.98 -8.51 -17.43
N LYS A 241 -2.77 -7.97 -17.59
CA LYS A 241 -1.58 -8.75 -17.95
C LYS A 241 -0.54 -8.62 -16.85
N ALA A 242 -0.14 -9.76 -16.30
CA ALA A 242 0.98 -9.85 -15.38
C ALA A 242 2.16 -10.50 -16.08
N LEU A 243 3.34 -9.93 -15.89
CA LEU A 243 4.60 -10.35 -16.46
C LEU A 243 5.61 -10.56 -15.32
N PRO A 244 6.43 -11.62 -15.38
CA PRO A 244 7.56 -11.78 -14.48
C PRO A 244 8.63 -10.68 -14.71
#